data_AF-A0A523VTX7-F1
#
_entry.id   AF-A0A523VTX7-F1
#
_cell.length_a   1.000
_cell.length_b   1.000
_cell.length_c   1.000
_cell.angle_alpha   90.00
_cell.angle_beta   90.00
_cell.angle_gamma   90.00
#
_symmetry.space_group_name_H-M   'P 1'
#
loop_
_entity.id
_entity.type
_entity.pdbx_description
1 polymer ?
#
loop_
_entity_poly.entity_id
_entity_poly.type
_entity_poly.pdbx_seq_one_letter_code
_entity_poly.pdbx_strand_id
1 'polypeptide(L)'
;MERGNKEKIIEMIKAIENKNSEMEEHISNLSILSRNDMLKKITQDIINNNSLLQELIGTEMYIISSEETEKNSSSYIIEGYINKIQKNPYKKVIFLREFLGLFQEQISEMDKEVILKSLKDEKNEEKLREEMISLANIFKLLQT
;
A
#
# COMPACT_ATOMS: atom_id res chain seq x y z
N MET A 1 5.02 47.86 43.70
CA MET A 1 4.04 46.75 43.61
C MET A 1 4.06 46.04 42.26
N GLU A 2 4.48 46.68 41.15
CA GLU A 2 4.42 46.06 39.81
C GLU A 2 5.47 44.96 39.51
N ARG A 3 6.65 44.97 40.15
CA ARG A 3 7.70 43.95 39.91
C ARG A 3 7.28 42.54 40.34
N GLY A 4 6.67 42.41 41.52
CA GLY A 4 6.23 41.11 42.06
C GLY A 4 5.11 40.44 41.26
N ASN A 5 4.29 41.21 40.53
CA ASN A 5 3.30 40.63 39.61
C ASN A 5 3.94 40.08 38.33
N LYS A 6 5.00 40.74 37.81
CA LYS A 6 5.73 40.26 36.63
C LYS A 6 6.49 38.97 36.93
N GLU A 7 7.09 38.87 38.12
CA GLU A 7 7.78 37.64 38.57
C GLU A 7 6.81 36.46 38.69
N LYS A 8 5.63 36.66 39.29
CA LYS A 8 4.57 35.63 39.34
C LYS A 8 4.09 35.19 37.96
N ILE A 9 3.94 36.13 37.02
CA ILE A 9 3.56 35.81 35.64
C ILE A 9 4.65 34.96 34.98
N ILE A 10 5.93 35.28 35.18
CA ILE A 10 7.05 34.50 34.64
C ILE A 10 7.10 33.09 35.25
N GLU A 11 6.90 32.97 36.56
CA GLU A 11 6.80 31.65 37.22
C GLU A 11 5.64 30.82 36.67
N MET A 12 4.50 31.46 36.42
CA MET A 12 3.33 30.80 35.84
C MET A 12 3.59 30.34 34.39
N ILE A 13 4.27 31.15 33.58
CA ILE A 13 4.68 30.78 32.21
C ILE A 13 5.60 29.56 32.26
N LYS A 14 6.62 29.58 33.12
CA LYS A 14 7.55 28.43 33.28
C LYS A 14 6.82 27.16 33.72
N ALA A 15 5.84 27.27 34.62
CA ALA A 15 5.05 26.13 35.05
C ALA A 15 4.20 25.54 33.91
N ILE A 16 3.68 26.39 33.01
CA ILE A 16 2.96 25.96 31.80
C ILE A 16 3.91 25.28 30.82
N GLU A 17 5.08 25.87 30.58
CA GLU A 17 6.09 25.30 29.67
C GLU A 17 6.53 23.91 30.13
N ASN A 18 6.82 23.73 31.43
CA ASN A 18 7.16 22.42 31.99
C ASN A 18 6.04 21.39 31.80
N LYS A 19 4.78 21.78 32.06
CA LYS A 19 3.63 20.89 31.85
C LYS A 19 3.43 20.52 30.39
N ASN A 20 3.70 21.44 29.46
CA ASN A 20 3.62 21.15 28.03
C ASN A 20 4.69 20.13 27.64
N SER A 21 5.93 20.27 28.13
CA SER A 21 6.99 19.28 27.89
C SER A 21 6.65 17.90 28.44
N GLU A 22 6.09 17.80 29.64
CA GLU A 22 5.61 16.52 30.20
C GLU A 22 4.51 15.90 29.32
N MET A 23 3.59 16.73 28.79
CA MET A 23 2.52 16.26 27.93
C MET A 23 3.04 15.77 26.57
N GLU A 24 4.01 16.46 25.97
CA GLU A 24 4.67 16.05 24.74
C GLU A 24 5.42 14.73 24.91
N GLU A 25 6.11 14.54 26.05
CA GLU A 25 6.76 13.28 26.39
C GLU A 25 5.73 12.13 26.50
N HIS A 26 4.62 12.37 27.21
CA HIS A 26 3.56 11.38 27.33
C HIS A 26 2.93 11.02 25.98
N ILE A 27 2.64 12.02 25.12
CA ILE A 27 2.07 11.81 23.79
C ILE A 27 3.05 11.05 22.90
N SER A 28 4.34 11.40 22.94
CA SER A 28 5.39 10.74 22.16
C SER A 28 5.57 9.27 22.56
N ASN A 29 5.32 8.96 23.83
CA ASN A 29 5.36 7.60 24.38
C ASN A 29 4.07 6.81 24.15
N LEU A 30 3.01 7.43 23.64
CA LEU A 30 1.83 6.68 23.23
C LEU A 30 2.17 5.87 21.99
N SER A 31 2.20 4.55 22.13
CA SER A 31 2.30 3.60 21.02
C SER A 31 0.98 3.53 20.25
N ILE A 32 0.50 4.66 19.75
CA ILE A 32 -0.67 4.72 18.87
C ILE A 32 -0.21 4.13 17.55
N LEU A 33 -0.72 2.95 17.23
CA LEU A 33 -0.56 2.37 15.90
C LEU A 33 -1.02 3.40 14.89
N SER A 34 -0.23 3.63 13.85
CA SER A 34 -0.70 4.44 12.75
C SER A 34 -1.98 3.80 12.19
N ARG A 35 -2.85 4.62 11.60
CA ARG A 35 -4.04 4.10 10.90
C ARG A 35 -3.67 2.96 9.94
N ASN A 36 -2.53 3.08 9.27
CA ASN A 36 -2.02 2.07 8.34
C ASN A 36 -1.63 0.78 9.05
N ASP A 37 -0.94 0.86 10.20
CA ASP A 37 -0.57 -0.33 10.97
C ASP A 37 -1.81 -1.05 11.51
N MET A 38 -2.82 -0.29 11.92
CA MET A 38 -4.10 -0.85 12.34
C MET A 38 -4.82 -1.55 11.18
N LEU A 39 -4.86 -0.92 10.00
CA LEU A 39 -5.44 -1.51 8.79
C LEU A 39 -4.68 -2.77 8.35
N LYS A 40 -3.35 -2.79 8.45
CA LYS A 40 -2.53 -3.98 8.19
C LYS A 40 -2.92 -5.14 9.08
N LYS A 41 -3.05 -4.87 10.38
CA LYS A 41 -3.43 -5.89 11.36
C LYS A 41 -4.83 -6.44 11.06
N ILE A 42 -5.79 -5.57 10.75
CA ILE A 42 -7.15 -5.96 10.37
C ILE A 42 -7.13 -6.83 9.10
N THR A 43 -6.41 -6.41 8.06
CA THR A 43 -6.31 -7.16 6.81
C THR A 43 -5.68 -8.54 7.04
N GLN A 44 -4.61 -8.61 7.82
CA GLN A 44 -3.96 -9.88 8.15
C GLN A 44 -4.91 -10.78 8.95
N ASP A 45 -5.64 -10.23 9.91
CA ASP A 45 -6.63 -10.98 10.69
C ASP A 45 -7.76 -11.52 9.81
N ILE A 46 -8.22 -10.76 8.81
CA ILE A 46 -9.24 -11.21 7.85
C ILE A 46 -8.70 -12.38 7.01
N ILE A 47 -7.48 -12.27 6.48
CA ILE A 47 -6.86 -13.34 5.69
C ILE A 47 -6.66 -14.59 6.55
N ASN A 48 -6.11 -14.44 7.75
CA ASN A 48 -5.85 -15.54 8.66
C ASN A 48 -7.14 -16.28 9.08
N ASN A 49 -8.28 -15.61 9.14
CA ASN A 49 -9.55 -16.22 9.51
C ASN A 49 -10.38 -16.74 8.32
N ASN A 50 -9.87 -16.64 7.09
CA ASN A 50 -10.63 -17.04 5.90
C ASN A 50 -9.79 -17.95 5.00
N SER A 51 -10.09 -19.26 4.99
CA SER A 51 -9.32 -20.28 4.26
C SER A 51 -9.25 -20.02 2.75
N LEU A 52 -10.32 -19.45 2.16
CA LEU A 52 -10.32 -19.07 0.75
C LEU A 52 -9.30 -17.96 0.46
N LEU A 53 -9.19 -16.97 1.36
CA LEU A 53 -8.21 -15.89 1.21
C LEU A 53 -6.78 -16.38 1.46
N GLN A 54 -6.59 -17.33 2.39
CA GLN A 54 -5.29 -17.96 2.62
C GLN A 54 -4.78 -18.70 1.38
N GLU A 55 -5.64 -19.45 0.68
CA GLU A 55 -5.26 -20.13 -0.57
C GLU A 55 -4.95 -19.15 -1.70
N LEU A 56 -5.67 -18.03 -1.76
CA LEU A 56 -5.59 -17.07 -2.86
C LEU A 56 -4.40 -16.11 -2.72
N ILE A 57 -4.01 -15.78 -1.49
CA ILE A 57 -3.02 -14.74 -1.17
C ILE A 57 -1.75 -15.33 -0.52
N GLY A 58 -1.85 -16.48 0.16
CA GLY A 58 -0.78 -17.06 0.96
C GLY A 58 -0.69 -16.47 2.38
N THR A 59 -0.14 -17.22 3.32
CA THR A 59 -0.10 -16.87 4.76
C THR A 59 1.05 -15.92 5.15
N GLU A 60 2.06 -15.73 4.28
CA GLU A 60 3.25 -14.91 4.57
C GLU A 60 3.31 -13.64 3.71
N MET A 61 2.32 -12.75 3.82
CA MET A 61 2.45 -11.41 3.25
C MET A 61 2.96 -10.45 4.33
N TYR A 62 4.27 -10.21 4.37
CA TYR A 62 4.79 -8.99 4.99
C TYR A 62 4.24 -7.82 4.17
N ILE A 63 3.30 -7.05 4.74
CA ILE A 63 2.82 -5.82 4.13
C ILE A 63 3.96 -4.79 4.24
N ILE A 64 4.92 -4.88 3.32
CA ILE A 64 6.03 -3.94 3.19
C ILE A 64 5.41 -2.56 2.92
N SER A 65 5.56 -1.68 3.91
CA SER A 65 5.32 -0.25 3.74
C SER A 65 6.41 0.28 2.82
N SER A 66 6.11 0.50 1.54
CA SER A 66 6.78 1.61 0.88
C SER A 66 6.10 2.87 1.40
N GLU A 67 6.79 3.60 2.27
CA GLU A 67 6.62 5.05 2.33
C GLU A 67 6.80 5.53 0.90
N GLU A 68 5.71 5.92 0.25
CA GLU A 68 5.62 6.85 -0.87
C GLU A 68 4.35 6.55 -1.67
N THR A 69 3.50 7.58 -1.71
CA THR A 69 2.34 7.77 -2.59
C THR A 69 1.15 6.82 -2.35
N GLU A 70 -0.04 7.39 -2.45
CA GLU A 70 -1.32 6.68 -2.54
C GLU A 70 -1.23 5.60 -3.63
N LYS A 71 -0.80 4.38 -3.26
CA LYS A 71 -0.81 3.25 -4.18
C LYS A 71 -2.25 2.82 -4.34
N ASN A 72 -2.84 3.25 -5.46
CA ASN A 72 -4.09 2.78 -6.00
C ASN A 72 -4.22 1.26 -5.79
N SER A 73 -5.43 0.79 -5.46
CA SER A 73 -5.78 -0.64 -5.28
C SER A 73 -5.24 -1.54 -6.42
N SER A 74 -5.11 -0.98 -7.63
CA SER A 74 -4.48 -1.61 -8.79
C SER A 74 -3.02 -2.01 -8.60
N SER A 75 -2.24 -1.27 -7.82
CA SER A 75 -0.83 -1.59 -7.53
C SER A 75 -0.70 -2.93 -6.81
N TYR A 76 -1.51 -3.19 -5.78
CA TYR A 76 -1.48 -4.46 -5.05
C TYR A 76 -1.83 -5.66 -5.93
N ILE A 77 -2.76 -5.49 -6.88
CA ILE A 77 -3.13 -6.55 -7.81
C ILE A 77 -1.99 -6.86 -8.77
N ILE A 78 -1.32 -5.82 -9.29
CA ILE A 78 -0.16 -5.97 -10.16
C ILE A 78 0.97 -6.70 -9.42
N GLU A 79 1.26 -6.32 -8.18
CA GLU A 79 2.23 -7.02 -7.34
C GLU A 79 1.91 -8.51 -7.19
N GLY A 80 0.63 -8.85 -7.00
CA GLY A 80 0.17 -10.24 -6.95
C GLY A 80 0.50 -11.02 -8.23
N TYR A 81 0.28 -10.43 -9.40
CA TYR A 81 0.62 -11.07 -10.68
C TYR A 81 2.13 -11.16 -10.91
N ILE A 82 2.90 -10.12 -10.59
CA ILE A 82 4.36 -10.15 -10.69
C ILE A 82 4.93 -11.26 -9.80
N ASN A 83 4.46 -11.39 -8.56
CA ASN A 83 4.86 -12.47 -7.65
C ASN A 83 4.49 -13.85 -8.19
N LYS A 84 3.31 -14.02 -8.80
CA LYS A 84 2.91 -15.29 -9.44
C LYS A 84 3.85 -15.64 -10.60
N ILE A 85 4.21 -14.67 -11.43
CA ILE A 85 5.14 -14.84 -12.55
C ILE A 85 6.53 -15.22 -12.04
N GLN A 86 7.04 -14.54 -11.02
CA GLN A 86 8.33 -14.87 -10.40
C GLN A 86 8.36 -16.30 -9.84
N LYS A 87 7.30 -16.71 -9.12
CA LYS A 87 7.20 -18.06 -8.56
C LYS A 87 7.05 -19.14 -9.64
N ASN A 88 6.38 -18.84 -10.75
CA ASN A 88 6.09 -19.80 -11.82
C ASN A 88 6.28 -19.16 -13.22
N PRO A 89 7.53 -18.94 -13.66
CA PRO A 89 7.83 -18.17 -14.88
C PRO A 89 7.31 -18.87 -16.14
N TYR A 90 7.23 -20.20 -16.15
CA TYR A 90 6.65 -20.99 -17.24
C TYR A 90 5.14 -20.75 -17.43
N LYS A 91 4.44 -20.22 -16.42
CA LYS A 91 3.02 -19.83 -16.49
C LYS A 91 2.83 -18.34 -16.79
N LYS A 92 3.89 -17.59 -17.11
CA LYS A 92 3.84 -16.13 -17.32
C LYS A 92 2.68 -15.70 -18.24
N VAL A 93 2.53 -16.37 -19.39
CA VAL A 93 1.47 -16.06 -20.37
C VAL A 93 0.07 -16.22 -19.78
N ILE A 94 -0.13 -17.22 -18.92
CA ILE A 94 -1.43 -17.47 -18.27
C ILE A 94 -1.73 -16.32 -17.29
N PHE A 95 -0.77 -15.95 -16.45
CA PHE A 95 -0.95 -14.85 -15.50
C PHE A 95 -1.15 -13.50 -16.18
N LEU A 96 -0.47 -13.25 -17.31
CA LEU A 96 -0.71 -12.04 -18.10
C LEU A 96 -2.10 -12.03 -18.75
N ARG A 97 -2.61 -13.19 -19.21
CA ARG A 97 -3.99 -13.30 -19.69
C ARG A 97 -5.00 -13.03 -18.56
N GLU A 98 -4.77 -13.57 -17.37
CA GLU A 98 -5.61 -13.30 -16.19
C GLU A 98 -5.62 -11.81 -15.84
N PHE A 99 -4.46 -11.15 -15.83
CA PHE A 99 -4.33 -9.71 -15.62
C PHE A 99 -5.09 -8.91 -16.69
N LEU A 100 -4.90 -9.22 -17.97
CA LEU A 100 -5.60 -8.54 -19.06
C LEU A 100 -7.12 -8.81 -19.03
N GLY A 101 -7.52 -9.94 -18.46
CA GLY A 101 -8.91 -10.28 -18.16
C GLY A 101 -9.58 -9.36 -17.16
N LEU A 102 -8.83 -8.54 -16.42
CA LEU A 102 -9.42 -7.52 -15.53
C LEU A 102 -9.96 -6.30 -16.28
N PHE A 103 -9.57 -6.11 -17.55
CA PHE A 103 -9.98 -4.98 -18.39
C PHE A 103 -11.14 -5.36 -19.34
N GLN A 104 -12.12 -6.12 -18.85
CA GLN A 104 -13.18 -6.73 -19.68
C GLN A 104 -13.90 -5.73 -20.58
N GLU A 105 -14.22 -4.55 -20.07
CA GLU A 105 -15.02 -3.55 -20.78
C GLU A 105 -14.14 -2.47 -21.44
N GLN A 106 -12.88 -2.36 -21.04
CA GLN A 106 -11.99 -1.27 -21.42
C GLN A 106 -11.11 -1.61 -22.64
N ILE A 107 -10.83 -2.90 -22.86
CA ILE A 107 -9.93 -3.35 -23.92
C ILE A 107 -10.60 -4.49 -24.69
N SER A 108 -10.59 -4.41 -26.02
CA SER A 108 -11.10 -5.49 -26.87
C SER A 108 -10.23 -6.76 -26.76
N GLU A 109 -10.79 -7.93 -27.04
CA GLU A 109 -10.01 -9.18 -27.02
C GLU A 109 -8.85 -9.17 -28.03
N MET A 110 -9.02 -8.49 -29.18
CA MET A 110 -7.96 -8.36 -30.17
C MET A 110 -6.81 -7.48 -29.65
N ASP A 111 -7.13 -6.37 -28.99
CA ASP A 111 -6.12 -5.49 -28.38
C ASP A 111 -5.41 -6.17 -27.21
N LYS A 112 -6.12 -6.97 -26.40
CA LYS A 112 -5.51 -7.78 -25.34
C LYS A 112 -4.46 -8.74 -25.88
N GLU A 113 -4.70 -9.39 -27.02
CA GLU A 113 -3.71 -10.27 -27.65
C GLU A 113 -2.47 -9.51 -28.16
N VAL A 114 -2.64 -8.28 -28.64
CA VAL A 114 -1.52 -7.42 -29.05
C VAL A 114 -0.69 -7.01 -27.83
N ILE A 115 -1.35 -6.57 -26.75
CA ILE A 115 -0.68 -6.21 -25.50
C ILE A 115 0.04 -7.42 -24.91
N LEU A 116 -0.60 -8.60 -24.89
CA LEU A 116 0.00 -9.84 -24.40
C LEU A 116 1.29 -10.18 -25.15
N LYS A 117 1.32 -10.00 -26.47
CA LYS A 117 2.54 -10.21 -27.27
C LYS A 117 3.66 -9.27 -26.87
N SER A 118 3.36 -8.04 -26.48
CA SER A 118 4.35 -7.08 -25.97
C SER A 118 4.90 -7.50 -24.61
N LEU A 119 4.01 -7.87 -23.67
CA LEU A 119 4.39 -8.16 -22.28
C LEU A 119 5.07 -9.52 -22.09
N LYS A 120 4.69 -10.53 -22.89
CA LYS A 120 5.18 -11.91 -22.70
C LYS A 120 6.70 -12.03 -22.88
N ASP A 121 7.28 -11.23 -23.78
CA ASP A 121 8.69 -11.31 -24.16
C ASP A 121 9.59 -10.41 -23.29
N GLU A 122 9.00 -9.56 -22.44
CA GLU A 122 9.76 -8.71 -21.50
C GLU A 122 10.43 -9.55 -20.42
N LYS A 123 11.77 -9.52 -20.37
CA LYS A 123 12.55 -10.33 -19.41
C LYS A 123 12.89 -9.56 -18.14
N ASN A 124 12.86 -8.23 -18.19
CA ASN A 124 13.08 -7.39 -17.04
C ASN A 124 11.77 -7.24 -16.24
N GLU A 125 11.77 -7.75 -15.02
CA GLU A 125 10.60 -7.78 -14.14
C GLU A 125 10.15 -6.39 -13.68
N GLU A 126 11.10 -5.48 -13.45
CA GLU A 126 10.82 -4.10 -13.07
C GLU A 126 10.13 -3.37 -14.22
N LYS A 127 10.65 -3.57 -15.44
CA LYS A 127 10.04 -3.01 -16.64
C LYS A 127 8.65 -3.61 -16.92
N LEU A 128 8.48 -4.92 -16.74
CA LEU A 128 7.17 -5.57 -16.86
C LEU A 128 6.16 -4.99 -15.87
N ARG A 129 6.60 -4.77 -14.62
CA ARG A 129 5.80 -4.14 -13.57
C ARG A 129 5.38 -2.74 -13.96
N GLU A 130 6.32 -1.90 -14.43
CA GLU A 130 6.04 -0.54 -14.88
C GLU A 130 5.01 -0.52 -16.03
N GLU A 131 5.17 -1.41 -17.01
CA GLU A 131 4.22 -1.53 -18.13
C GLU A 131 2.82 -1.95 -17.66
N MET A 132 2.73 -2.89 -16.71
CA MET A 132 1.46 -3.30 -16.10
C MET A 132 0.81 -2.16 -15.30
N ILE A 133 1.59 -1.37 -14.56
CA ILE A 133 1.11 -0.18 -13.84
C ILE A 133 0.61 0.86 -14.82
N SER A 134 1.35 1.12 -15.90
CA SER A 134 0.95 2.05 -16.95
C SER A 134 -0.40 1.65 -17.57
N LEU A 135 -0.57 0.37 -17.91
CA LEU A 135 -1.84 -0.16 -18.42
C LEU A 135 -2.99 0.02 -17.43
N ALA A 136 -2.78 -0.33 -16.17
CA ALA A 136 -3.79 -0.16 -15.14
C ALA A 136 -4.21 1.31 -14.96
N ASN A 137 -3.27 2.25 -15.06
CA ASN A 137 -3.55 3.69 -14.97
C ASN A 137 -4.29 4.21 -16.21
N ILE A 138 -3.86 3.84 -17.42
CA ILE A 138 -4.48 4.26 -18.69
C ILE A 138 -5.93 3.82 -18.75
N PHE A 139 -6.19 2.56 -18.42
CA PHE A 139 -7.52 1.97 -18.48
C PHE A 139 -8.29 2.07 -17.16
N LYS A 140 -7.79 2.86 -16.20
CA LYS A 140 -8.43 3.16 -14.91
C LYS A 140 -8.92 1.92 -14.16
N LEU A 141 -8.07 0.90 -14.09
CA LEU A 141 -8.37 -0.33 -13.37
C LEU A 141 -8.65 0.02 -11.89
N LEU A 142 -9.89 -0.23 -11.46
CA LEU A 142 -10.37 -0.02 -10.08
C LEU A 142 -10.30 1.43 -9.56
N GLN A 143 -10.56 2.41 -10.42
CA GLN A 143 -11.04 3.73 -9.96
C GLN A 143 -12.57 3.70 -9.90
N THR A 144 -13.13 3.22 -8.80
CA THR A 144 -14.55 3.37 -8.46
C THR A 144 -14.68 3.72 -6.99
#